data_AF-A0A0C9RVT6-F1
#
_entry.id   AF-A0A0C9RVT6-F1
#
_cell.length_a   1.000
_cell.length_b   1.000
_cell.length_c   1.000
_cell.angle_alpha   90.00
_cell.angle_beta   90.00
_cell.angle_gamma   90.00
#
_symmetry.space_group_name_H-M   'P 1'
#
loop_
_entity.id
_entity.type
_entity.pdbx_description
1 polymer ?
#
loop_
_entity_poly.entity_id
_entity_poly.type
_entity_poly.pdbx_seq_one_letter_code
_entity_poly.pdbx_strand_id
1 'polypeptide(L)'
;MTLFSFRQFGLKAQKAMCSFSNIYSVAYVTVPSDEIAKKLAHGIVKSQLAACVNIIPQVKSVYEWKGEVNEENELLLMIKTRTETVGNLTKYVKENHPYELCEVISLPIDNGNEEYLKWIGEIVPQSSKNPGKNIQIK
;
A
#
# COMPACT_ATOMS: atom_id res chain seq x y z
N MET A 1 1.86 -53.92 -10.22
CA MET A 1 2.51 -53.18 -9.11
C MET A 1 2.79 -51.76 -9.59
N THR A 2 2.26 -50.78 -8.85
CA THR A 2 2.65 -49.36 -8.77
C THR A 2 2.67 -48.48 -10.03
N LEU A 3 1.48 -48.01 -10.41
CA LEU A 3 1.25 -46.72 -11.11
C LEU A 3 0.78 -45.68 -10.07
N PHE A 4 1.69 -45.25 -9.19
CA PHE A 4 1.44 -44.13 -8.28
C PHE A 4 2.78 -43.43 -8.03
N SER A 5 3.01 -42.29 -8.69
CA SER A 5 3.80 -41.17 -8.17
C SER A 5 4.28 -40.22 -9.28
N PHE A 6 3.36 -39.64 -10.06
CA PHE A 6 3.68 -38.42 -10.81
C PHE A 6 2.68 -37.28 -10.60
N ARG A 7 1.56 -37.53 -9.88
CA ARG A 7 0.54 -36.50 -9.62
C ARG A 7 0.77 -35.65 -8.36
N GLN A 8 1.71 -36.04 -7.49
CA GLN A 8 1.85 -35.43 -6.17
C GLN A 8 2.89 -34.29 -6.10
N PHE A 9 3.69 -34.12 -7.15
CA PHE A 9 4.67 -33.02 -7.23
C PHE A 9 4.03 -31.67 -7.62
N GLY A 10 2.98 -31.67 -8.44
CA GLY A 10 2.32 -30.43 -8.89
C GLY A 10 1.57 -29.66 -7.80
N LEU A 11 0.91 -30.36 -6.87
CA LEU A 11 0.11 -29.71 -5.82
C LEU A 11 0.94 -29.06 -4.71
N LYS A 12 2.18 -29.50 -4.46
CA LYS A 12 3.03 -28.90 -3.42
C LYS A 12 3.63 -27.56 -3.86
N ALA A 13 3.97 -27.41 -5.14
CA ALA A 13 4.41 -26.12 -5.70
C ALA A 13 3.27 -25.08 -5.69
N GLN A 14 2.04 -25.52 -5.96
CA GLN A 14 0.86 -24.65 -6.00
C GLN A 14 0.43 -24.16 -4.60
N LYS A 15 0.66 -24.96 -3.56
CA LYS A 15 0.31 -24.59 -2.17
C LYS A 15 1.28 -23.57 -1.55
N ALA A 16 2.51 -23.48 -2.05
CA ALA A 16 3.47 -22.45 -1.64
C ALA A 16 3.27 -21.13 -2.40
N MET A 17 2.77 -21.18 -3.65
CA MET A 17 2.53 -19.99 -4.48
C MET A 17 1.30 -19.15 -4.07
N CYS A 18 0.39 -19.65 -3.22
CA CYS A 18 -0.90 -19.00 -2.94
C CYS A 18 -1.08 -18.47 -1.50
N SER A 19 -0.02 -18.31 -0.70
CA SER A 19 -0.20 -17.94 0.72
C SER A 19 -0.53 -16.46 0.98
N PHE A 20 -0.24 -15.54 0.06
CA PHE A 20 -0.36 -14.09 0.33
C PHE A 20 -1.12 -13.29 -0.74
N SER A 21 -1.59 -13.93 -1.82
CA SER A 21 -2.27 -13.22 -2.90
C SER A 21 -3.47 -12.44 -2.35
N ASN A 22 -3.52 -11.15 -2.69
CA ASN A 22 -4.52 -10.17 -2.26
C ASN A 22 -4.57 -9.84 -0.75
N ILE A 23 -3.58 -10.23 0.05
CA ILE A 23 -3.49 -9.81 1.47
C ILE A 23 -2.81 -8.45 1.61
N TYR A 24 -1.81 -8.19 0.77
CA TYR A 24 -1.00 -6.98 0.78
C TYR A 24 -1.10 -6.24 -0.55
N SER A 25 -0.90 -4.93 -0.49
CA SER A 25 -0.92 -4.06 -1.66
C SER A 25 0.23 -3.06 -1.62
N VAL A 26 0.65 -2.66 -2.81
CA VAL A 26 1.43 -1.43 -3.01
C VAL A 26 0.45 -0.34 -3.43
N ALA A 27 0.36 0.74 -2.66
CA ALA A 27 -0.38 1.93 -3.04
C ALA A 27 0.56 3.02 -3.57
N TYR A 28 0.06 3.80 -4.52
CA TYR A 28 0.73 4.92 -5.16
C TYR A 28 -0.02 6.21 -4.87
N VAL A 29 0.72 7.25 -4.50
CA VAL A 29 0.22 8.59 -4.21
C VAL A 29 1.23 9.60 -4.73
N THR A 30 0.83 10.53 -5.59
CA THR A 30 1.65 11.67 -5.97
C THR A 30 1.49 12.82 -4.99
N VAL A 31 2.57 13.59 -4.78
CA VAL A 31 2.60 14.73 -3.86
C VAL A 31 3.41 15.90 -4.44
N PRO A 32 3.05 17.16 -4.14
CA PRO A 32 3.66 18.34 -4.77
C PRO A 32 5.05 18.71 -4.27
N SER A 33 5.46 18.22 -3.09
CA SER A 33 6.72 18.64 -2.48
C SER A 33 7.31 17.61 -1.53
N ASP A 34 8.63 17.72 -1.32
CA ASP A 34 9.38 16.87 -0.38
C ASP A 34 8.88 17.02 1.07
N GLU A 35 8.45 18.21 1.46
CA GLU A 35 7.87 18.45 2.79
C GLU A 35 6.58 17.66 2.99
N ILE A 36 5.66 17.73 2.02
CA ILE A 36 4.40 16.98 2.06
C ILE A 36 4.68 15.47 1.98
N ALA A 37 5.62 15.05 1.13
CA ALA A 37 6.05 13.65 1.01
C ALA A 37 6.51 13.08 2.36
N LYS A 38 7.42 13.78 3.04
CA LYS A 38 7.94 13.38 4.34
C LYS A 38 6.84 13.37 5.40
N LYS A 39 6.04 14.44 5.48
CA LYS A 39 4.93 14.55 6.44
C LYS A 39 3.96 13.37 6.31
N LEU A 40 3.50 13.09 5.08
CA LEU A 40 2.59 11.98 4.81
C LEU A 40 3.25 10.64 5.08
N ALA A 41 4.47 10.39 4.59
CA ALA A 41 5.17 9.12 4.80
C ALA A 41 5.34 8.81 6.30
N HIS A 42 5.80 9.78 7.09
CA HIS A 42 5.94 9.62 8.53
C HIS A 42 4.60 9.42 9.23
N GLY A 43 3.58 10.17 8.85
CA GLY A 43 2.24 10.06 9.43
C GLY A 43 1.57 8.71 9.14
N ILE A 44 1.64 8.23 7.90
CA ILE A 44 1.11 6.94 7.46
C ILE A 44 1.74 5.79 8.28
N VAL A 45 3.07 5.79 8.42
CA VAL A 45 3.79 4.74 9.17
C VAL A 45 3.50 4.83 10.67
N LYS A 46 3.52 6.04 11.26
CA LYS A 46 3.20 6.24 12.69
C LYS A 46 1.78 5.81 13.05
N SER A 47 0.82 6.02 12.15
CA SER A 47 -0.56 5.60 12.32
C SER A 47 -0.79 4.12 11.99
N GLN A 48 0.27 3.36 11.69
CA GLN A 48 0.21 1.95 11.29
C GLN A 48 -0.72 1.69 10.09
N LEU A 49 -0.85 2.67 9.19
CA LEU A 49 -1.62 2.54 7.94
C LEU A 49 -0.79 1.92 6.81
N ALA A 50 0.54 1.87 6.97
CA ALA A 50 1.45 1.13 6.13
C ALA A 50 2.69 0.73 6.94
N ALA A 51 3.37 -0.32 6.50
CA ALA A 51 4.62 -0.74 7.12
C ALA A 51 5.82 0.06 6.59
N CYS A 52 5.76 0.48 5.32
CA CYS A 52 6.86 1.15 4.63
C CYS A 52 6.31 2.11 3.56
N VAL A 53 7.00 3.23 3.38
CA VAL A 53 6.78 4.19 2.28
C VAL A 53 8.13 4.50 1.65
N ASN A 54 8.23 4.30 0.33
CA ASN A 54 9.37 4.81 -0.45
C ASN A 54 8.95 6.15 -1.05
N ILE A 55 9.83 7.15 -0.97
CA ILE A 55 9.66 8.44 -1.64
C ILE A 55 10.53 8.44 -2.89
N ILE A 56 9.91 8.53 -4.06
CA ILE A 56 10.59 8.60 -5.36
C ILE A 56 10.57 10.06 -5.81
N PRO A 57 11.72 10.75 -5.81
CA PRO A 57 11.77 12.16 -6.16
C PRO A 57 11.75 12.37 -7.69
N GLN A 58 11.54 13.62 -8.11
CA GLN A 58 11.69 14.08 -9.50
C GLN A 58 10.77 13.37 -10.50
N VAL A 59 9.51 13.17 -10.12
CA VAL A 59 8.47 12.68 -11.03
C VAL A 59 7.89 13.87 -11.79
N LYS A 60 7.59 13.65 -13.07
CA LYS A 60 6.88 14.61 -13.92
C LYS A 60 5.49 14.04 -14.19
N SER A 61 4.47 14.70 -13.67
CA SER A 61 3.08 14.34 -13.93
C SER A 61 2.57 15.15 -15.11
N VAL A 62 1.99 14.46 -16.09
CA VAL A 62 1.42 15.05 -17.31
C VAL A 62 -0.05 14.64 -17.36
N TYR A 63 -0.95 15.61 -17.33
CA TYR A 63 -2.38 15.36 -17.23
C TYR A 63 -3.21 16.43 -17.95
N GLU A 64 -4.45 16.11 -18.30
CA GLU A 64 -5.39 17.08 -18.87
C GLU A 64 -6.19 17.75 -17.75
N TRP A 65 -6.26 19.07 -17.80
CA TRP A 65 -7.11 19.85 -16.91
C TRP A 65 -7.68 21.04 -17.64
N LYS A 66 -9.02 21.14 -17.65
CA LYS A 66 -9.78 22.23 -18.29
C LYS A 66 -9.45 22.41 -19.77
N GLY A 67 -9.19 21.31 -20.48
CA GLY A 67 -8.91 21.30 -21.91
C GLY A 67 -7.44 21.57 -22.27
N GLU A 68 -6.55 21.73 -21.28
CA GLU A 68 -5.13 21.96 -21.49
C GLU A 68 -4.30 20.81 -20.91
N VAL A 69 -3.21 20.46 -21.60
CA VAL A 69 -2.22 19.51 -21.06
C VAL A 69 -1.31 20.27 -20.11
N ASN A 70 -1.30 19.85 -18.85
CA ASN A 70 -0.53 20.43 -17.77
C ASN A 70 0.63 19.50 -17.41
N GLU A 71 1.72 20.09 -16.92
CA GLU A 71 2.89 19.37 -16.46
C GLU A 71 3.34 19.89 -15.09
N GLU A 72 3.52 18.99 -14.12
CA GLU A 72 3.93 19.34 -12.77
C GLU A 72 5.11 18.49 -12.28
N ASN A 73 5.99 19.09 -11.48
CA ASN A 73 7.02 18.36 -10.76
C ASN A 73 6.42 17.83 -9.46
N GLU A 74 6.51 16.51 -9.26
CA GLU A 74 5.95 15.83 -8.10
C GLU A 74 6.95 14.82 -7.53
N LEU A 75 6.55 14.19 -6.43
CA LEU A 75 7.17 12.98 -5.91
C LEU A 75 6.13 11.88 -5.89
N LEU A 76 6.56 10.63 -6.09
CA LEU A 76 5.70 9.46 -5.99
C LEU A 76 5.97 8.72 -4.70
N LEU A 77 4.94 8.55 -3.88
CA LEU A 77 4.97 7.69 -2.71
C LEU A 77 4.57 6.28 -3.11
N MET A 78 5.42 5.30 -2.82
CA MET A 78 5.15 3.89 -3.01
C MET A 78 5.01 3.20 -1.64
N ILE A 79 3.77 2.92 -1.25
CA ILE A 79 3.35 2.59 0.11
C ILE A 79 3.01 1.11 0.20
N LYS A 80 3.58 0.36 1.16
CA LYS A 80 3.35 -1.08 1.33
C LYS A 80 2.49 -1.33 2.56
N THR A 81 1.31 -1.89 2.35
CA THR A 81 0.29 -2.06 3.40
C THR A 81 -0.53 -3.34 3.19
N ARG A 82 -1.46 -3.61 4.11
CA ARG A 82 -2.54 -4.57 3.91
C ARG A 82 -3.56 -4.03 2.92
N THR A 83 -4.07 -4.89 2.05
CA THR A 83 -5.08 -4.54 1.06
C THR A 83 -6.34 -3.97 1.71
N GLU A 84 -6.79 -4.55 2.82
CA GLU A 84 -7.96 -4.06 3.58
C GLU A 84 -7.75 -2.71 4.30
N THR A 85 -6.50 -2.22 4.39
CA THR A 85 -6.16 -0.93 5.02
C THR A 85 -6.15 0.20 3.99
N VAL A 86 -6.18 -0.09 2.68
CA VAL A 86 -6.12 0.91 1.61
C VAL A 86 -7.23 1.96 1.73
N GLY A 87 -8.43 1.58 2.18
CA GLY A 87 -9.52 2.54 2.42
C GLY A 87 -9.17 3.57 3.51
N ASN A 88 -8.64 3.11 4.65
CA ASN A 88 -8.21 3.99 5.75
C ASN A 88 -6.99 4.82 5.35
N LEU A 89 -6.05 4.24 4.61
CA LEU A 89 -4.92 4.96 4.03
C LEU A 89 -5.39 6.09 3.11
N THR A 90 -6.34 5.82 2.21
CA THR A 90 -6.90 6.80 1.28
C THR A 90 -7.55 7.95 2.04
N LYS A 91 -8.34 7.65 3.08
CA LYS A 91 -8.94 8.67 3.94
C LYS A 91 -7.88 9.56 4.61
N TYR A 92 -6.85 8.95 5.19
CA TYR A 92 -5.76 9.68 5.83
C TYR A 92 -5.03 10.60 4.85
N VAL A 93 -4.75 10.12 3.63
CA VAL A 93 -4.12 10.93 2.58
C VAL A 93 -5.01 12.14 2.25
N LYS A 94 -6.29 11.93 1.96
CA LYS A 94 -7.23 13.03 1.64
C LYS A 94 -7.32 14.10 2.74
N GLU A 95 -7.23 13.71 4.00
CA GLU A 95 -7.28 14.65 5.15
C GLU A 95 -5.97 15.46 5.33
N ASN A 96 -4.86 14.99 4.78
CA ASN A 96 -3.52 15.55 5.04
C ASN A 96 -2.77 16.01 3.77
N HIS A 97 -3.41 15.90 2.60
CA HIS A 97 -2.85 16.25 1.31
C HIS A 97 -3.41 17.61 0.84
N PRO A 98 -2.59 18.48 0.20
CA PRO A 98 -3.03 19.82 -0.21
C PRO A 98 -3.99 19.82 -1.40
N TYR A 99 -3.98 18.78 -2.24
CA TYR A 99 -4.88 18.70 -3.40
C TYR A 99 -6.28 18.25 -3.00
N GLU A 100 -7.29 18.85 -3.63
CA GLU A 100 -8.69 18.44 -3.46
C GLU A 100 -8.93 17.03 -4.04
N LEU A 101 -8.35 16.73 -5.20
CA LEU A 101 -8.37 15.43 -5.84
C LEU A 101 -6.98 14.79 -5.76
N CYS A 102 -6.78 13.94 -4.77
CA CYS A 102 -5.52 13.23 -4.57
C CYS A 102 -5.48 11.93 -5.39
N GLU A 103 -4.37 11.65 -6.06
CA GLU A 103 -4.11 10.31 -6.57
C GLU A 103 -3.90 9.33 -5.41
N VAL A 104 -4.76 8.31 -5.32
CA VAL A 104 -4.52 7.14 -4.47
C VAL A 104 -5.01 5.90 -5.22
N ILE A 105 -4.09 5.12 -5.74
CA ILE A 105 -4.39 3.84 -6.42
C ILE A 105 -3.56 2.73 -5.79
N SER A 106 -3.95 1.47 -5.95
CA SER A 106 -3.20 0.34 -5.41
C SER A 106 -3.21 -0.87 -6.34
N LEU A 107 -2.13 -1.65 -6.23
CA LEU A 107 -1.94 -2.92 -6.92
C LEU A 107 -1.76 -4.04 -5.89
N PRO A 108 -2.35 -5.23 -6.11
CA PRO A 108 -2.15 -6.37 -5.23
C PRO A 108 -0.71 -6.89 -5.32
N ILE A 109 -0.19 -7.42 -4.20
CA ILE A 109 1.08 -8.14 -4.15
C ILE A 109 0.78 -9.65 -4.21
N ASP A 110 1.11 -10.28 -5.33
CA ASP A 110 0.87 -11.72 -5.53
C ASP A 110 1.98 -12.61 -4.99
N ASN A 111 3.24 -12.14 -5.01
CA ASN A 111 4.39 -12.87 -4.48
C ASN A 111 5.42 -11.93 -3.83
N GLY A 112 6.40 -12.51 -3.13
CA GLY A 112 7.54 -11.80 -2.60
C GLY A 112 8.29 -12.62 -1.55
N ASN A 113 9.22 -11.98 -0.85
CA ASN A 113 9.84 -12.59 0.33
C ASN A 113 8.77 -12.77 1.44
N GLU A 114 8.49 -14.01 1.83
CA GLU A 114 7.48 -14.32 2.85
C GLU A 114 7.73 -13.61 4.18
N GLU A 115 8.98 -13.50 4.61
CA GLU A 115 9.33 -12.84 5.87
C GLU A 115 8.99 -11.35 5.83
N TYR A 116 9.27 -10.70 4.69
CA TYR A 116 8.92 -9.30 4.47
C TYR A 116 7.40 -9.09 4.45
N LEU A 117 6.67 -9.97 3.77
CA LEU A 117 5.21 -9.91 3.73
C LEU A 117 4.59 -10.15 5.11
N LYS A 118 5.11 -11.11 5.89
CA LYS A 118 4.70 -11.32 7.30
C LYS A 118 4.95 -10.07 8.15
N TRP A 119 6.13 -9.46 8.01
CA TRP A 119 6.47 -8.21 8.70
C TRP A 119 5.48 -7.07 8.39
N ILE A 120 5.06 -6.90 7.12
CA ILE A 120 4.01 -5.91 6.79
C ILE A 120 2.75 -6.17 7.63
N GLY A 121 2.35 -7.43 7.73
CA GLY A 121 1.18 -7.84 8.49
C GLY A 121 1.31 -7.70 10.01
N GLU A 122 2.52 -7.74 10.55
CA GLU A 122 2.81 -7.51 11.98
C GLU A 122 2.74 -6.02 12.32
N ILE A 123 3.25 -5.16 11.44
CA ILE A 123 3.26 -3.70 11.65
C ILE A 123 1.88 -3.09 11.42
N VAL A 124 1.16 -3.55 10.39
CA VAL A 124 -0.17 -3.04 10.01
C VAL A 124 -1.24 -3.98 10.58
N PRO A 125 -2.04 -3.57 11.57
CA PRO A 125 -3.06 -4.42 12.16
C PRO A 125 -4.21 -4.67 11.18
N GLN A 126 -4.93 -5.78 11.39
CA GLN A 126 -6.13 -6.07 10.61
C GLN A 126 -7.27 -5.12 10.98
N SER A 127 -8.00 -4.65 9.97
CA SER A 127 -9.13 -3.71 10.15
C SER A 127 -10.23 -4.29 11.05
N SER A 128 -10.45 -5.61 11.04
CA SER A 128 -11.43 -6.33 11.88
C SER A 128 -11.03 -6.47 13.36
N LYS A 129 -9.77 -6.17 13.72
CA LYS A 129 -9.26 -6.26 15.11
C LYS A 129 -9.09 -4.91 15.80
N ASN A 130 -9.57 -3.82 15.21
CA ASN A 130 -9.61 -2.49 15.82
C ASN A 130 -11.06 -2.07 16.19
N PRO A 131 -11.70 -2.69 17.21
CA PRO A 131 -12.87 -2.09 17.82
C PRO A 131 -12.38 -0.91 18.69
N GLY A 132 -12.35 0.29 18.11
CA GLY A 132 -12.22 1.56 18.82
C GLY A 132 -11.06 1.68 19.82
N LYS A 133 -9.93 2.25 19.39
CA LYS A 133 -9.16 3.06 20.33
C LYS A 133 -10.05 4.22 20.76
N ASN A 134 -10.70 4.07 21.91
CA ASN A 134 -11.37 5.14 22.64
C ASN A 134 -10.38 6.30 22.78
N ILE A 135 -10.61 7.35 22.01
CA ILE A 135 -10.04 8.66 22.29
C ILE A 135 -10.75 9.14 23.56
N GLN A 136 -10.16 8.86 24.72
CA GLN A 136 -10.51 9.58 25.93
C GLN A 136 -10.03 11.02 25.73
N ILE A 137 -10.98 11.89 25.42
CA ILE A 137 -10.81 13.33 25.61
C ILE A 137 -10.77 13.55 27.12
N LYS A 138 -9.62 13.97 27.63
CA LYS A 138 -9.49 14.65 28.92
C LYS A 138 -9.41 16.15 28.66
#